data_AF-A0A919HV73-F1
#
_entry.id   AF-A0A919HV73-F1
#
_cell.length_a   1.000
_cell.length_b   1.000
_cell.length_c   1.000
_cell.angle_alpha   90.00
_cell.angle_beta   90.00
_cell.angle_gamma   90.00
#
_symmetry.space_group_name_H-M   'P 1'
#
loop_
_entity.id
_entity.type
_entity.pdbx_description
1 polymer ?
#
loop_
_entity_poly.entity_id
_entity_poly.type
_entity_poly.pdbx_seq_one_letter_code
_entity_poly.pdbx_strand_id
1 'polypeptide(L)'
;MSILVTRPLPQGEALVSRLRAMGRVARSFPLIEFTPGRELPALGDALARLGPDDLLFALSQHAVEFAHARLQQQGLPRPLLRAILPLAARRRWPCIRSVGSISITR
;
A
#
# COMPACT_ATOMS: atom_id res chain seq x y z
N MET A 1 -21.17 7.23 -24.53
CA MET A 1 -19.78 7.46 -24.05
C MET A 1 -19.31 6.23 -23.29
N SER A 2 -18.10 5.73 -23.58
CA SER A 2 -17.51 4.56 -22.91
C SER A 2 -16.47 5.02 -21.89
N ILE A 3 -16.49 4.47 -20.68
CA ILE A 3 -15.59 4.81 -19.57
C ILE A 3 -14.49 3.75 -19.46
N LEU A 4 -13.23 4.17 -19.46
CA LEU A 4 -12.08 3.30 -19.18
C LEU A 4 -11.61 3.52 -17.74
N VAL A 5 -11.61 2.47 -16.94
CA VAL A 5 -11.16 2.49 -15.54
C VAL A 5 -9.75 1.93 -15.46
N THR A 6 -8.78 2.76 -15.05
CA THR A 6 -7.35 2.40 -15.00
C THR A 6 -6.84 2.01 -13.62
N ARG A 7 -7.76 1.84 -12.65
CA ARG A 7 -7.41 1.52 -11.27
C ARG A 7 -6.96 0.06 -11.10
N PRO A 8 -6.05 -0.22 -10.16
CA PRO A 8 -5.64 -1.58 -9.81
C PRO A 8 -6.81 -2.46 -9.37
N LEU A 9 -6.66 -3.76 -9.55
CA LEU A 9 -7.62 -4.75 -9.04
C LEU A 9 -7.48 -4.91 -7.52
N PRO A 10 -8.57 -5.24 -6.80
CA PRO A 10 -9.95 -5.43 -7.29
C PRO A 10 -10.77 -4.12 -7.36
N GLN A 11 -10.19 -2.98 -6.93
CA GLN A 11 -10.91 -1.71 -6.78
C GLN A 11 -11.44 -1.17 -8.11
N GLY A 12 -10.71 -1.40 -9.21
CA GLY A 12 -11.15 -1.07 -10.57
C GLY A 12 -12.42 -1.83 -10.99
N GLU A 13 -12.48 -3.14 -10.74
CA GLU A 13 -13.64 -3.98 -11.07
C GLU A 13 -14.89 -3.61 -10.26
N ALA A 14 -14.72 -3.31 -8.97
CA ALA A 14 -15.81 -2.85 -8.13
C ALA A 14 -16.42 -1.54 -8.66
N LEU A 15 -15.58 -0.62 -9.16
CA LEU A 15 -16.04 0.61 -9.78
C LEU A 15 -16.75 0.37 -11.12
N VAL A 16 -16.19 -0.48 -11.98
CA VAL A 16 -16.83 -0.86 -13.26
C VAL A 16 -18.21 -1.47 -13.02
N SER A 17 -18.33 -2.34 -12.03
CA SER A 17 -19.60 -2.98 -11.64
C SER A 17 -20.64 -1.93 -11.23
N ARG A 18 -20.25 -0.95 -10.41
CA ARG A 18 -21.12 0.16 -10.01
C ARG A 18 -21.52 1.06 -11.19
N LEU A 19 -20.59 1.35 -12.10
CA LEU A 19 -20.87 2.15 -13.30
C LEU A 19 -21.88 1.45 -14.21
N ARG A 20 -21.73 0.14 -14.42
CA ARG A 20 -22.66 -0.67 -15.22
C ARG A 20 -24.05 -0.73 -14.60
N ALA A 21 -24.15 -0.86 -13.29
CA ALA A 21 -25.44 -0.82 -12.57
C ALA A 21 -26.19 0.51 -12.78
N MET A 22 -25.49 1.61 -13.04
CA MET A 22 -26.07 2.92 -13.38
C MET A 22 -26.35 3.08 -14.89
N GLY A 23 -26.32 2.01 -15.68
CA GLY A 23 -26.55 2.04 -17.13
C GLY A 23 -25.40 2.65 -17.95
N ARG A 24 -24.19 2.76 -17.36
CA ARG A 24 -23.01 3.28 -18.08
C ARG A 24 -22.19 2.15 -18.69
N VAL A 25 -21.62 2.40 -19.87
CA VAL A 25 -20.65 1.49 -20.49
C VAL A 25 -19.29 1.73 -19.86
N ALA A 26 -18.79 0.78 -19.08
CA ALA A 26 -17.48 0.85 -18.42
C ALA A 26 -16.65 -0.42 -18.66
N ARG A 27 -15.32 -0.24 -18.80
CA ARG A 27 -14.33 -1.31 -18.99
C ARG A 27 -13.15 -1.11 -18.05
N SER A 28 -12.61 -2.21 -17.55
CA SER A 28 -11.43 -2.24 -16.67
C SER A 28 -10.17 -2.37 -17.52
N PHE A 29 -9.12 -1.62 -17.17
CA PHE A 29 -7.79 -1.71 -17.76
C PHE A 29 -6.74 -1.27 -16.71
N PRO A 30 -6.44 -2.12 -15.72
CA PRO A 30 -5.52 -1.78 -14.63
C PRO A 30 -4.14 -1.42 -15.20
N LEU A 31 -3.64 -0.22 -14.89
CA LEU A 31 -2.32 0.24 -15.33
C LEU A 31 -1.24 0.09 -14.27
N ILE A 32 -1.63 -0.34 -13.07
CA ILE A 32 -0.76 -0.44 -11.91
C ILE A 32 -1.11 -1.74 -11.22
N GLU A 33 -0.08 -2.48 -10.82
CA GLU A 33 -0.19 -3.66 -9.97
C GLU A 33 0.64 -3.46 -8.71
N PHE A 34 0.12 -3.92 -7.57
CA PHE A 34 0.85 -3.91 -6.32
C PHE A 34 1.46 -5.28 -6.08
N THR A 35 2.78 -5.31 -5.91
CA THR A 35 3.53 -6.54 -5.62
C THR A 35 4.36 -6.35 -4.35
N PRO A 36 4.68 -7.43 -3.62
CA PRO A 36 5.59 -7.35 -2.48
C PRO A 36 6.93 -6.74 -2.87
N GLY A 37 7.40 -5.76 -2.08
CA GLY A 37 8.70 -5.12 -2.31
C GLY A 37 9.87 -6.08 -2.07
N ARG A 38 10.99 -5.83 -2.76
CA ARG A 38 12.20 -6.68 -2.68
C ARG A 38 12.83 -6.74 -1.28
N GLU A 39 12.69 -5.67 -0.50
CA GLU A 39 13.24 -5.55 0.86
C GLU A 39 12.33 -6.14 1.94
N LEU A 40 11.09 -6.54 1.58
CA LEU A 40 10.12 -7.10 2.51
C LEU A 40 10.67 -8.31 3.31
N PRO A 41 11.50 -9.23 2.75
CA PRO A 41 12.06 -10.33 3.51
C PRO A 41 12.88 -9.91 4.74
N ALA A 42 13.53 -8.74 4.70
CA ALA A 42 14.37 -8.19 5.76
C ALA A 42 13.60 -7.32 6.78
N LEU A 43 12.27 -7.20 6.63
CA LEU A 43 11.45 -6.32 7.46
C LEU A 43 11.54 -6.66 8.96
N GLY A 44 11.47 -7.94 9.33
CA GLY A 44 11.55 -8.36 10.74
C GLY A 44 12.85 -7.91 11.40
N ASP A 45 13.98 -8.10 10.73
CA ASP A 45 15.30 -7.69 11.23
C ASP A 45 15.41 -6.16 11.33
N ALA A 46 14.82 -5.42 10.37
CA ALA A 46 14.78 -3.97 10.42
C ALA A 46 13.95 -3.46 11.62
N LEU A 47 12.81 -4.10 11.91
CA LEU A 47 11.98 -3.75 13.07
C LEU A 47 12.68 -4.06 14.40
N ALA A 48 13.42 -5.17 14.48
CA ALA A 48 14.16 -5.55 15.69
C ALA A 48 15.29 -4.56 16.04
N ARG A 49 15.76 -3.77 15.06
CA ARG A 49 16.79 -2.74 15.25
C ARG A 49 16.22 -1.38 15.68
N LEU A 50 14.90 -1.21 15.69
CA LEU A 50 14.28 0.06 16.08
C LEU A 50 14.44 0.28 17.58
N GLY A 51 14.95 1.46 17.94
CA GLY A 51 15.01 1.95 19.30
C GLY A 51 13.67 2.56 19.77
N PRO A 52 13.57 2.93 21.05
CA PRO A 52 12.35 3.50 21.63
C PRO A 52 11.95 4.87 21.03
N ASP A 53 12.91 5.63 20.49
CA ASP A 53 12.68 6.94 19.88
C ASP A 53 12.53 6.90 18.35
N ASP A 54 12.59 5.71 17.74
CA ASP A 54 12.44 5.56 16.31
C ASP A 54 10.97 5.59 15.88
N LEU A 55 10.74 6.14 14.68
CA LEU A 55 9.40 6.30 14.11
C LEU A 55 9.23 5.39 12.89
N LEU A 56 8.13 4.63 12.90
CA LEU A 56 7.69 3.82 11.78
C LEU A 56 6.42 4.41 11.17
N PHE A 57 6.46 4.68 9.87
CA PHE A 57 5.34 5.27 9.12
C PHE A 57 4.73 4.26 8.15
N ALA A 58 3.40 4.19 8.13
CA ALA A 58 2.65 3.46 7.11
C ALA A 58 2.19 4.42 6.01
N LEU A 59 2.69 4.21 4.79
CA LEU A 59 2.43 5.11 3.65
C LEU A 59 1.23 4.71 2.80
N SER A 60 0.83 3.44 2.83
CA SER A 60 -0.32 2.95 2.07
C SER A 60 -0.92 1.71 2.72
N GLN A 61 -2.19 1.44 2.40
CA GLN A 61 -2.85 0.22 2.84
C GLN A 61 -2.12 -1.04 2.32
N HIS A 62 -1.73 -1.08 1.04
CA HIS A 62 -1.01 -2.21 0.45
C HIS A 62 0.34 -2.46 1.16
N ALA A 63 1.07 -1.41 1.54
CA ALA A 63 2.32 -1.57 2.30
C ALA A 63 2.09 -2.22 3.67
N VAL A 64 1.01 -1.83 4.36
CA VAL A 64 0.62 -2.42 5.65
C VAL A 64 0.21 -3.89 5.48
N GLU A 65 -0.55 -4.20 4.42
CA GLU A 65 -0.98 -5.57 4.13
C GLU A 65 0.20 -6.50 3.84
N PHE A 66 1.12 -6.09 2.97
CA PHE A 66 2.33 -6.88 2.67
C PHE A 66 3.25 -7.04 3.90
N ALA A 67 3.47 -5.96 4.66
CA ALA A 67 4.23 -6.00 5.90
C ALA A 67 3.61 -6.98 6.90
N HIS A 68 2.29 -6.90 7.09
CA HIS A 68 1.57 -7.77 8.01
C HIS A 68 1.65 -9.23 7.61
N ALA A 69 1.40 -9.55 6.33
CA ALA A 69 1.49 -10.91 5.82
C ALA A 69 2.91 -11.49 6.02
N ARG A 70 3.96 -10.68 5.79
CA ARG A 70 5.33 -11.12 6.00
C ARG A 70 5.65 -11.41 7.46
N LEU A 71 5.24 -10.54 8.38
CA LEU A 71 5.51 -10.72 9.81
C LEU A 71 4.75 -11.92 10.36
N GLN A 72 3.52 -12.16 9.91
CA GLN A 72 2.78 -13.38 10.25
C GLN A 72 3.51 -14.65 9.82
N GLN A 73 4.07 -14.67 8.59
CA GLN A 73 4.87 -15.80 8.11
C GLN A 73 6.14 -16.03 8.95
N GLN A 74 6.68 -14.98 9.58
CA GLN A 74 7.83 -15.07 10.48
C GLN A 74 7.43 -15.36 11.94
N GLY A 75 6.14 -15.54 12.24
CA GLY A 75 5.64 -15.70 13.60
C GLY A 75 5.75 -14.45 14.46
N LEU A 76 5.99 -13.29 13.85
CA LEU A 76 6.14 -12.01 14.53
C LEU A 76 4.78 -11.30 14.67
N PRO A 77 4.54 -10.60 15.79
CA PRO A 77 3.31 -9.85 16.00
C PRO A 77 3.23 -8.66 15.04
N ARG A 78 2.00 -8.20 14.78
CA ARG A 78 1.78 -6.99 13.99
C ARG A 78 2.34 -5.78 14.75
N PRO A 79 3.16 -4.91 14.11
CA PRO A 79 3.65 -3.71 14.75
C PRO A 79 2.47 -2.78 15.01
N LEU A 80 2.36 -2.29 16.24
CA LEU A 80 1.40 -1.26 16.62
C LEU A 80 1.87 0.07 16.02
N LEU A 81 1.50 0.31 14.76
CA LEU A 81 1.79 1.56 14.07
C LEU A 81 1.06 2.70 14.78
N ARG A 82 1.82 3.57 15.47
CA ARG A 82 1.27 4.71 16.23
C ARG A 82 0.69 5.83 15.36
N ALA A 83 0.90 5.81 14.04
CA ALA A 83 0.25 6.74 13.13
C ALA A 83 0.10 6.13 11.73
N ILE A 84 -1.14 5.82 11.33
CA ILE A 84 -1.49 5.84 9.92
C ILE A 84 -1.70 7.31 9.60
N LEU A 85 -0.67 8.02 9.13
CA LEU A 85 -0.86 9.38 8.63
C LEU A 85 -1.48 9.25 7.23
N PRO A 86 -2.75 9.64 7.01
CA PRO A 86 -3.29 9.63 5.66
C PRO A 86 -2.46 10.59 4.83
N LEU A 87 -1.83 10.07 3.77
CA LEU A 87 -1.01 10.83 2.82
C LEU A 87 -1.76 12.00 2.15
N ALA A 88 -3.08 12.09 2.35
CA ALA A 88 -3.93 13.20 1.92
C ALA A 88 -3.73 14.51 2.72
N ALA A 89 -3.04 14.49 3.87
CA ALA A 89 -2.73 15.71 4.60
C ALA A 89 -1.52 16.42 3.97
N ARG A 90 -1.77 17.42 3.11
CA ARG A 90 -0.77 18.42 2.68
C ARG A 90 -0.17 19.10 3.91
N ARG A 91 0.90 18.55 4.49
CA ARG A 91 1.82 19.30 5.35
C ARG A 91 3.24 18.88 5.05
N ARG A 92 4.10 19.90 4.96
CA ARG A 92 5.53 19.92 4.64
C ARG A 92 6.26 18.77 5.36
N TRP A 93 6.78 17.81 4.60
CA TRP A 93 7.55 16.68 5.13
C TRP A 93 8.99 17.16 5.40
N PRO A 94 9.53 17.04 6.62
CA PRO A 94 10.98 17.09 6.82
C PRO A 94 11.58 15.86 6.14
N CYS A 95 12.76 16.02 5.53
CA CYS A 95 13.44 15.01 4.73
C CYS A 95 13.53 13.66 5.46
N ILE A 96 12.71 12.69 5.05
CA ILE A 96 12.75 11.32 5.57
C ILE A 96 13.82 10.56 4.79
N ARG A 97 14.79 9.95 5.49
CA ARG A 97 15.60 8.87 4.93
C ARG A 97 14.67 7.68 4.71
N SER A 98 14.28 7.42 3.45
CA SER A 98 13.35 6.34 3.13
C SER A 98 13.99 4.99 3.44
N VAL A 99 13.26 4.13 4.14
CA VAL A 99 13.48 2.68 4.15
C VAL A 99 12.32 2.06 3.38
N GLY A 100 12.61 1.23 2.39
CA GLY A 100 11.61 0.45 1.67
C GLY A 100 11.06 1.10 0.41
N SER A 101 11.62 0.71 -0.74
CA SER A 101 11.02 0.94 -2.05
C SER A 101 9.72 0.15 -2.19
N ILE A 102 8.60 0.85 -2.43
CA ILE A 102 7.40 0.23 -3.00
C ILE A 102 7.66 0.14 -4.51
N SER A 103 7.95 -1.06 -5.02
CA SER A 103 8.11 -1.28 -6.45
C SER A 103 6.74 -1.20 -7.13
N ILE A 104 6.49 -0.08 -7.81
CA ILE A 104 5.40 0.06 -8.78
C ILE A 104 5.95 -0.51 -10.09
N THR A 105 5.56 -1.74 -10.43
CA THR A 105 5.89 -2.31 -11.74
C THR A 105 4.85 -1.82 -12.74
N ARG A 106 5.33 -1.32 -13.89
CA ARG A 106 4.53 -0.83 -15.01
C ARG A 106 4.18 -1.96 -15.96
#